data_AF-M0ZNT8-F1
#
_entry.id   AF-M0ZNT8-F1
#
_cell.length_a   1.000
_cell.length_b   1.000
_cell.length_c   1.000
_cell.angle_alpha   90.00
_cell.angle_beta   90.00
_cell.angle_gamma   90.00
#
_symmetry.space_group_name_H-M   'P 1'
#
loop_
_entity.id
_entity.type
_entity.pdbx_description
1 polymer ?
#
loop_
_entity_poly.entity_id
_entity_poly.type
_entity_poly.pdbx_seq_one_letter_code
_entity_poly.pdbx_strand_id
1 'polypeptide(L)' 'MQPDSETQLLTIQFEWNGVLKSVSSSLIGVSPEFEVAIYTLCYFVGGEENHVEIGPYPVNIKCYRLGDSIGSAFPVAEC' A
#
# COMPACT_ATOMS: atom_id res chain seq x y z
N MET A 1 -12.08 14.82 3.50
CA MET A 1 -11.87 15.37 2.15
C MET A 1 -12.32 14.30 1.17
N GLN A 2 -13.21 14.60 0.23
CA GLN A 2 -13.49 13.62 -0.84
C GLN A 2 -12.27 13.57 -1.76
N PRO A 3 -11.83 12.38 -2.19
CA PRO A 3 -10.75 12.29 -3.17
C PRO A 3 -11.19 12.95 -4.48
N ASP A 4 -10.28 13.69 -5.10
CA ASP A 4 -10.46 14.27 -6.43
C ASP A 4 -9.83 13.35 -7.51
N SER A 5 -9.91 13.76 -8.79
CA SER A 5 -9.35 12.98 -9.89
C SER A 5 -7.84 12.81 -9.84
N GLU A 6 -7.13 13.66 -9.08
CA GLU A 6 -5.68 13.68 -8.99
C GLU A 6 -5.17 12.90 -7.78
N THR A 7 -6.07 12.36 -6.94
CA THR A 7 -5.69 11.65 -5.74
C THR A 7 -5.08 10.29 -6.07
N GLN A 8 -3.78 10.12 -5.77
CA GLN A 8 -3.01 8.92 -6.11
C GLN A 8 -2.99 7.87 -4.99
N LEU A 9 -3.60 8.15 -3.84
CA LEU A 9 -3.77 7.19 -2.74
C LEU A 9 -5.23 7.13 -2.33
N LEU A 10 -5.89 5.99 -2.58
CA LEU A 10 -7.31 5.81 -2.27
C LEU A 10 -7.51 4.70 -1.25
N THR A 11 -8.35 4.97 -0.26
CA THR A 11 -8.86 3.95 0.66
C THR A 11 -10.22 3.47 0.14
N ILE A 12 -10.26 2.24 -0.37
CA ILE A 12 -11.41 1.66 -1.05
C ILE A 12 -11.97 0.47 -0.25
N GLN A 13 -13.29 0.28 -0.37
CA GLN A 13 -13.98 -0.93 0.07
C GLN A 13 -14.73 -1.51 -1.12
N PHE A 14 -14.57 -2.81 -1.36
CA PHE A 14 -15.25 -3.50 -2.45
C PHE A 14 -15.65 -4.91 -2.05
N GLU A 15 -16.61 -5.46 -2.78
CA GLU A 15 -17.02 -6.85 -2.66
C GLU A 15 -16.27 -7.71 -3.66
N TRP A 16 -15.76 -8.85 -3.19
CA TRP A 16 -15.09 -9.84 -4.02
C TRP A 16 -15.84 -11.18 -3.93
N ASN A 17 -16.45 -11.62 -5.03
CA ASN A 17 -17.22 -12.86 -5.11
C ASN A 17 -18.28 -13.01 -4.00
N GLY A 18 -19.06 -11.96 -3.74
CA GLY A 18 -20.09 -11.98 -2.69
C GLY A 18 -19.56 -11.76 -1.27
N VAL A 19 -18.26 -11.59 -1.09
CA VAL A 19 -17.63 -11.34 0.22
C VAL A 19 -17.14 -9.90 0.29
N LEU A 20 -17.69 -9.13 1.23
CA LEU A 20 -17.24 -7.78 1.49
C LEU A 20 -15.82 -7.79 2.05
N LYS A 21 -14.87 -7.23 1.30
CA LYS A 21 -13.48 -7.10 1.75
C LYS A 21 -13.37 -5.91 2.70
N SER A 22 -12.52 -6.03 3.71
CA SER A 22 -12.16 -4.92 4.59
C SER A 22 -11.56 -3.76 3.79
N VAL A 23 -11.72 -2.54 4.31
CA VAL A 23 -11.18 -1.33 3.67
C VAL A 23 -9.67 -1.48 3.49
N SER A 24 -9.15 -1.08 2.33
CA SER A 24 -7.74 -1.16 1.99
C SER A 24 -7.32 0.12 1.28
N SER A 25 -6.10 0.59 1.57
CA SER A 25 -5.49 1.66 0.80
C SER A 25 -4.76 1.09 -0.41
N SER A 26 -4.73 1.83 -1.51
CA SER A 26 -4.07 1.46 -2.75
C SER A 26 -3.54 2.69 -3.47
N LEU A 27 -2.36 2.54 -4.10
CA LEU A 27 -1.78 3.56 -4.96
C LEU A 27 -2.43 3.51 -6.34
N ILE A 28 -2.81 4.66 -6.89
CA ILE A 28 -3.56 4.78 -8.14
C ILE A 28 -2.76 5.57 -9.15
N GLY A 29 -2.65 5.04 -10.38
CA GLY A 29 -1.92 5.69 -11.48
C GLY A 29 -0.39 5.58 -11.35
N VAL A 30 0.12 4.85 -10.37
CA VAL A 30 1.56 4.52 -10.26
C VAL A 30 1.93 3.39 -11.22
N SER A 31 3.21 3.30 -11.56
CA SER A 31 3.70 2.22 -12.40
C SER A 31 3.97 0.95 -11.58
N PRO A 32 3.82 -0.26 -12.16
CA PRO A 32 4.07 -1.50 -11.45
C PRO A 32 5.47 -1.59 -10.84
N GLU A 33 6.49 -1.07 -11.53
CA GLU A 33 7.87 -1.06 -11.04
C GLU A 33 8.07 -0.17 -9.82
N PHE A 34 7.27 0.90 -9.68
CA PHE A 34 7.31 1.76 -8.51
C PHE A 34 6.87 1.01 -7.25
N GLU A 35 5.73 0.31 -7.33
CA GLU A 35 5.23 -0.50 -6.21
C GLU A 35 6.20 -1.62 -5.85
N VAL A 36 6.66 -2.37 -6.86
CA VAL A 36 7.62 -3.47 -6.65
C VAL A 36 8.92 -2.97 -6.03
N ALA A 37 9.44 -1.83 -6.46
CA ALA A 37 10.67 -1.26 -5.91
C ALA A 37 10.52 -0.91 -4.42
N ILE A 38 9.41 -0.26 -4.04
CA ILE A 38 9.15 0.10 -2.65
C ILE A 38 8.97 -1.14 -1.78
N TYR A 39 8.17 -2.12 -2.21
CA TYR A 39 7.97 -3.34 -1.43
C TYR A 39 9.26 -4.15 -1.29
N THR A 40 10.09 -4.19 -2.34
CA THR A 40 11.40 -4.83 -2.30
C THR A 40 12.32 -4.14 -1.31
N LEU A 41 12.33 -2.79 -1.30
CA LEU A 41 13.11 -2.01 -0.34
C LEU A 41 12.64 -2.30 1.10
N CYS A 42 11.34 -2.17 1.39
CA CYS A 42 10.78 -2.48 2.71
C CYS A 42 11.09 -3.92 3.15
N TYR A 43 11.07 -4.88 2.23
CA TYR A 43 11.42 -6.26 2.54
C TYR A 43 12.88 -6.44 2.96
N PHE A 44 13.83 -5.78 2.29
CA PHE A 44 15.26 -5.95 2.58
C PHE A 44 15.79 -5.07 3.71
N VAL A 45 15.37 -3.81 3.77
CA VAL A 45 15.92 -2.83 4.72
C VAL A 45 14.94 -2.44 5.82
N GLY A 46 13.67 -2.80 5.67
CA GLY A 46 12.59 -2.39 6.56
C GLY A 46 12.09 -3.48 7.52
N GLY A 47 10.98 -3.17 8.18
CA GLY A 47 10.24 -4.06 9.07
C GLY A 47 8.87 -4.42 8.52
N GLU A 48 7.99 -4.88 9.39
CA GLU A 48 6.57 -5.07 9.03
C GLU A 48 5.84 -3.75 8.84
N GLU A 49 6.24 -2.70 9.54
CA GLU A 49 5.69 -1.34 9.43
C GLU A 49 6.79 -0.38 8.97
N ASN A 50 6.51 0.40 7.93
CA ASN A 50 7.46 1.28 7.29
C ASN A 50 6.77 2.61 6.98
N HIS A 51 6.89 3.56 7.90
CA HIS A 51 6.31 4.89 7.80
C HIS A 51 7.17 5.75 6.87
N VAL A 52 6.61 6.16 5.73
CA VAL A 52 7.29 6.93 4.69
C VAL A 52 6.34 7.95 4.08
N GLU A 53 6.90 9.01 3.52
CA GLU A 53 6.15 9.98 2.72
C GLU A 53 6.32 9.64 1.24
N ILE A 54 5.22 9.31 0.56
CA ILE A 54 5.19 9.11 -0.88
C ILE A 54 4.53 10.34 -1.51
N GLY A 55 5.36 11.24 -2.03
CA GLY A 55 4.88 12.53 -2.51
C GLY A 55 4.20 13.30 -1.37
N PRO A 56 2.93 13.74 -1.51
CA PRO A 56 2.20 14.42 -0.46
C PRO A 56 1.52 13.47 0.56
N TYR A 57 1.67 12.15 0.40
CA TYR A 57 0.91 11.17 1.18
C TYR A 57 1.78 10.49 2.26
N PRO A 58 1.52 10.72 3.55
CA PRO A 58 2.09 9.89 4.61
C PRO A 58 1.44 8.51 4.57
N VAL A 59 2.28 7.48 4.46
CA VAL A 59 1.84 6.08 4.35
C VAL A 59 2.68 5.16 5.21
N ASN A 60 2.03 4.16 5.78
CA ASN A 60 2.69 3.01 6.34
C ASN A 60 2.66 1.87 5.31
N ILE A 61 3.83 1.52 4.77
CA ILE A 61 3.96 0.36 3.91
C ILE A 61 4.06 -0.88 4.80
N LYS A 62 2.97 -1.65 4.86
CA LYS A 62 2.97 -2.93 5.55
C LYS A 62 3.63 -3.97 4.66
N CYS A 63 4.64 -4.64 5.19
CA CYS A 63 5.40 -5.65 4.45
C CYS A 63 5.57 -6.91 5.30
N TYR A 64 4.76 -7.93 5.03
CA TYR A 64 4.85 -9.21 5.73
C TYR A 64 5.90 -10.11 5.08
N ARG A 65 6.62 -10.87 5.91
CA ARG A 65 7.57 -11.88 5.45
C ARG A 65 6.94 -13.27 5.51
N LEU A 66 7.21 -14.09 4.51
CA LEU A 66 6.85 -15.50 4.48
C LEU A 66 8.14 -16.32 4.40
N GLY A 67 8.74 -16.59 5.56
CA GLY A 67 10.10 -17.14 5.63
C GLY A 67 11.10 -16.19 4.96
N ASP A 68 11.90 -16.72 4.03
CA ASP A 68 12.91 -15.97 3.26
C ASP A 68 12.33 -15.37 1.96
N SER A 69 11.01 -15.14 1.91
CA SER A 69 10.33 -14.54 0.76
C SER A 69 9.43 -13.39 1.18
N ILE A 70 9.16 -12.49 0.23
CA ILE A 70 8.16 -11.44 0.44
C ILE A 70 6.77 -12.08 0.52
N GLY A 71 6.02 -11.74 1.56
CA GLY A 71 4.62 -12.10 1.72
C GLY A 71 3.72 -11.02 1.12
N SER A 72 2.59 -10.75 1.77
CA SER A 72 1.73 -9.63 1.38
C SER A 72 2.41 -8.29 1.72
N ALA A 73 2.39 -7.36 0.77
CA ALA A 73 2.80 -5.98 0.98
C ALA A 73 1.74 -5.03 0.40
N PHE A 74 1.41 -3.98 1.14
CA PHE A 74 0.40 -2.99 0.73
C PHE A 74 0.55 -1.69 1.53
N PRO A 75 0.15 -0.54 0.96
CA PRO A 75 0.15 0.73 1.67
C PRO A 75 -1.05 0.83 2.60
N VAL A 76 -0.88 1.55 3.70
CA VAL A 76 -1.95 2.01 4.59
C VAL A 76 -1.82 3.52 4.69
N ALA A 77 -2.88 4.25 4.30
CA ALA A 77 -2.91 5.70 4.45
C ALA A 77 -2.87 6.08 5.94
N GLU A 78 -1.97 6.99 6.30
CA GLU A 78 -1.93 7.56 7.65
C GLU A 78 -2.72 8.87 7.65
N CYS A 79 -3.70 8.97 8.55
CA CYS A 79 -4.60 10.13 8.67
C CYS A 79 -3.98 11.23 9.54
#